data_AF-A0A6C2UNJ4-F1
#
_entry.id   AF-A0A6C2UNJ4-F1
#
_cell.length_a   1.000
_cell.length_b   1.000
_cell.length_c   1.000
_cell.angle_alpha   90.00
_cell.angle_beta   90.00
_cell.angle_gamma   90.00
#
_symmetry.space_group_name_H-M   'P 1'
#
loop_
_entity.id
_entity.type
_entity.pdbx_description
1 polymer ?
#
loop_
_entity_poly.entity_id
_entity_poly.type
_entity_poly.pdbx_seq_one_letter_code
_entity_poly.pdbx_strand_id
1 'polypeptide(L)'
;MKKTIALFAVFSVCCSFAAPVFEGKDGLLIIEAESTKSSKGDWEKEKSVEGYTGECHFEFTGNQPASGPAADPLEYRFTVDKDGEYRLLIRAHKRLDGEPGDRCNDCYIRLMGDFDTAGKAPLDMLKSDTKLYGGDAKGWGWTAQLDKHHKKFPPLYKLKAGEKYTLIISGRSQRFNMDRIIFKHKSVGDAKAKDPKQPESKPSRK
;
A
#
# COMPACT_ATOMS: atom_id res chain seq x y z
N MET A 1 22.95 59.25 -21.30
CA MET A 1 23.47 58.14 -20.48
C MET A 1 22.47 56.98 -20.55
N LYS A 2 22.78 55.90 -21.27
CA LYS A 2 21.91 54.71 -21.34
C LYS A 2 22.30 53.75 -20.22
N LYS A 3 21.39 53.49 -19.28
CA LYS A 3 21.58 52.50 -18.21
C LYS A 3 21.19 51.12 -18.74
N THR A 4 22.16 50.24 -18.87
CA THR A 4 21.95 48.82 -19.15
C THR A 4 21.63 48.12 -17.82
N ILE A 5 20.45 47.55 -17.69
CA ILE A 5 20.08 46.68 -16.57
C ILE A 5 20.40 45.24 -17.00
N ALA A 6 21.35 44.61 -16.31
CA ALA A 6 21.63 43.19 -16.48
C ALA A 6 20.66 42.39 -15.60
N LEU A 7 19.84 41.54 -16.22
CA LEU A 7 18.92 40.64 -15.55
C LEU A 7 19.66 39.32 -15.26
N PHE A 8 19.97 39.07 -13.99
CA PHE A 8 20.48 37.77 -13.54
C PHE A 8 19.30 36.80 -13.34
N ALA A 9 19.18 35.82 -14.23
CA ALA A 9 18.26 34.70 -14.04
C ALA A 9 18.89 33.68 -13.08
N VAL A 10 18.34 33.57 -11.87
CA VAL A 10 18.68 32.49 -10.95
C VAL A 10 17.92 31.24 -11.39
N PHE A 11 18.61 30.28 -12.00
CA PHE A 11 18.06 28.96 -12.27
C PHE A 11 17.98 28.16 -10.97
N SER A 12 16.80 28.10 -10.37
CA SER A 12 16.50 27.16 -9.30
C SER A 12 16.41 25.75 -9.91
N VAL A 13 17.43 24.92 -9.66
CA VAL A 13 17.37 23.49 -9.98
C VAL A 13 16.44 22.85 -8.96
N CYS A 14 15.16 22.76 -9.30
CA CYS A 14 14.18 22.00 -8.55
C CYS A 14 14.46 20.51 -8.80
N CYS A 15 15.40 19.92 -8.05
CA CYS A 15 15.59 18.47 -8.02
C CYS A 15 14.36 17.81 -7.39
N SER A 16 13.34 17.55 -8.21
CA SER A 16 12.23 16.70 -7.83
C SER A 16 12.74 15.26 -7.73
N PHE A 17 13.04 14.82 -6.51
CA PHE A 17 13.31 13.41 -6.26
C PHE A 17 12.01 12.63 -6.47
N ALA A 18 11.85 12.04 -7.66
CA ALA A 18 10.81 11.04 -7.90
C ALA A 18 10.82 9.99 -6.77
N ALA A 19 9.63 9.64 -6.28
CA ALA A 19 9.40 8.66 -5.22
C ALA A 19 10.17 7.35 -5.48
N PRO A 20 10.65 6.65 -4.42
CA PRO A 20 11.37 5.39 -4.59
C PRO A 20 10.50 4.36 -5.32
N VAL A 21 11.14 3.53 -6.15
CA VAL A 21 10.52 2.34 -6.75
C VAL A 21 11.12 1.13 -6.05
N PHE A 22 10.31 0.33 -5.37
CA PHE A 22 10.78 -0.84 -4.63
C PHE A 22 10.94 -2.06 -5.55
N GLU A 23 12.03 -2.80 -5.38
CA GLU A 23 12.34 -3.96 -6.22
C GLU A 23 11.97 -5.25 -5.49
N GLY A 24 11.06 -6.03 -6.07
CA GLY A 24 10.80 -7.40 -5.65
C GLY A 24 12.06 -8.27 -5.84
N LYS A 25 12.26 -9.23 -4.95
CA LYS A 25 13.36 -10.18 -5.04
C LYS A 25 12.93 -11.58 -4.60
N ASP A 26 13.37 -12.57 -5.36
CA ASP A 26 13.04 -13.98 -5.20
C ASP A 26 11.52 -14.26 -5.22
N GLY A 27 10.74 -13.41 -5.90
CA GLY A 27 9.28 -13.45 -5.94
C GLY A 27 8.60 -12.86 -4.70
N LEU A 28 9.30 -12.03 -3.92
CA LEU A 28 8.75 -11.35 -2.76
C LEU A 28 9.07 -9.86 -2.81
N LEU A 29 8.04 -9.04 -2.69
CA LEU A 29 8.14 -7.60 -2.52
C LEU A 29 7.55 -7.23 -1.16
N ILE A 30 8.29 -6.45 -0.38
CA ILE A 30 7.87 -5.94 0.93
C ILE A 30 8.11 -4.44 0.96
N ILE A 31 7.11 -3.67 1.34
CA ILE A 31 7.20 -2.21 1.50
C ILE A 31 6.61 -1.87 2.87
N GLU A 32 7.34 -1.13 3.71
CA GLU A 32 6.77 -0.62 4.97
C GLU A 32 5.79 0.51 4.65
N ALA A 33 4.72 0.66 5.45
CA ALA A 33 3.65 1.61 5.16
C ALA A 33 4.17 3.07 5.08
N GLU A 34 5.17 3.42 5.89
CA GLU A 34 5.77 4.74 5.92
C GLU A 34 6.68 5.08 4.74
N SER A 35 7.04 4.09 3.93
CA SER A 35 7.90 4.21 2.74
C SER A 35 7.18 4.81 1.53
N THR A 36 6.42 5.89 1.77
CA THR A 36 5.72 6.67 0.75
C THR A 36 6.03 8.16 0.86
N LYS A 37 6.01 8.84 -0.28
CA LYS A 37 6.12 10.30 -0.38
C LYS A 37 4.76 10.98 -0.55
N SER A 38 3.66 10.24 -0.57
CA SER A 38 2.31 10.81 -0.64
C SER A 38 2.06 11.80 0.50
N SER A 39 1.24 12.80 0.21
CA SER A 39 0.53 13.54 1.27
C SER A 39 -0.30 12.54 2.06
N LYS A 40 -0.28 12.68 3.39
CA LYS A 40 -0.90 11.71 4.28
C LYS A 40 -2.37 12.00 4.53
N GLY A 41 -2.80 13.27 4.46
CA GLY A 41 -4.16 13.64 4.87
C GLY A 41 -4.46 13.05 6.25
N ASP A 42 -5.54 12.28 6.35
CA ASP A 42 -5.97 11.63 7.59
C ASP A 42 -5.23 10.32 7.93
N TRP A 43 -4.09 10.02 7.29
CA TRP A 43 -3.19 8.95 7.71
C TRP A 43 -2.17 9.44 8.74
N GLU A 44 -2.35 9.07 10.00
CA GLU A 44 -1.48 9.47 11.10
C GLU A 44 -0.34 8.47 11.31
N LYS A 45 0.86 9.00 11.57
CA LYS A 45 2.04 8.21 11.91
C LYS A 45 2.00 7.87 13.39
N GLU A 46 1.90 6.60 13.68
CA GLU A 46 1.67 6.10 15.03
C GLU A 46 2.72 5.08 15.47
N LYS A 47 2.92 5.01 16.79
CA LYS A 47 3.79 4.01 17.45
C LYS A 47 3.07 3.29 18.59
N SER A 48 1.79 3.58 18.76
CA SER A 48 0.93 3.15 19.87
C SER A 48 0.55 1.67 19.85
N VAL A 49 0.71 0.96 18.72
CA VAL A 49 0.40 -0.47 18.58
C VAL A 49 1.71 -1.25 18.55
N GLU A 50 2.06 -1.92 19.65
CA GLU A 50 3.31 -2.67 19.76
C GLU A 50 3.51 -3.72 18.64
N GLY A 51 4.77 -4.03 18.35
CA GLY A 51 5.14 -5.09 17.42
C GLY A 51 5.07 -4.70 15.94
N TYR A 52 4.83 -3.42 15.61
CA TYR A 52 4.88 -2.92 14.23
C TYR A 52 6.26 -3.17 13.59
N THR A 53 6.32 -3.27 12.26
CA THR A 53 7.59 -3.26 11.51
C THR A 53 7.93 -1.87 10.99
N GLY A 54 9.19 -1.64 10.63
CA GLY A 54 9.65 -0.31 10.22
C GLY A 54 9.83 0.65 11.40
N GLU A 55 9.58 1.93 11.15
CA GLU A 55 9.74 3.04 12.09
C GLU A 55 8.44 3.42 12.80
N CYS A 56 7.30 3.20 12.15
CA CYS A 56 5.95 3.49 12.65
C CYS A 56 4.91 2.61 11.93
N HIS A 57 3.67 2.70 12.36
CA HIS A 57 2.52 2.26 11.56
C HIS A 57 1.66 3.46 11.19
N PHE A 58 0.76 3.28 10.23
CA PHE A 58 -0.23 4.30 9.87
C PHE A 58 -1.60 3.91 10.40
N GLU A 59 -2.27 4.86 11.05
CA GLU A 59 -3.69 4.78 11.38
C GLU A 59 -4.49 5.76 10.52
N PHE A 60 -5.60 5.31 9.93
CA PHE A 60 -6.51 6.20 9.23
C PHE A 60 -7.52 6.83 10.19
N THR A 61 -7.51 8.15 10.36
CA THR A 61 -8.38 8.88 11.30
C THR A 61 -9.60 9.51 10.64
N GLY A 62 -9.69 9.47 9.31
CA GLY A 62 -10.82 9.97 8.53
C GLY A 62 -12.03 9.02 8.52
N ASN A 63 -13.09 9.47 7.85
CA ASN A 63 -14.37 8.76 7.69
C ASN A 63 -15.01 8.29 9.03
N GLN A 64 -15.81 7.23 8.98
CA GLN A 64 -16.45 6.60 10.13
C GLN A 64 -15.91 5.17 10.32
N PRO A 65 -16.03 4.57 11.51
CA PRO A 65 -15.54 3.21 11.78
C PRO A 65 -16.07 2.13 10.82
N ALA A 66 -17.27 2.31 10.29
CA ALA A 66 -17.93 1.36 9.39
C ALA A 66 -17.52 1.47 7.92
N SER A 67 -17.33 2.71 7.46
CA SER A 67 -17.17 3.03 6.04
C SER A 67 -16.98 4.52 5.81
N GLY A 68 -16.45 4.84 4.63
CA GLY A 68 -16.57 6.14 3.99
C GLY A 68 -16.16 6.05 2.51
N PRO A 69 -16.11 7.20 1.81
CA PRO A 69 -15.52 7.28 0.48
C PRO A 69 -14.01 6.97 0.54
N ALA A 70 -13.41 6.65 -0.61
CA ALA A 70 -11.96 6.58 -0.72
C ALA A 70 -11.36 7.97 -0.45
N ALA A 71 -10.44 8.05 0.49
CA ALA A 71 -9.81 9.30 0.92
C ALA A 71 -8.29 9.14 1.06
N ASP A 72 -7.56 10.24 0.88
CA ASP A 72 -6.12 10.36 1.13
C ASP A 72 -5.28 9.20 0.55
N PRO A 73 -5.18 9.11 -0.79
CA PRO A 73 -4.48 8.01 -1.45
C PRO A 73 -2.96 8.05 -1.19
N LEU A 74 -2.45 6.93 -0.69
CA LEU A 74 -1.02 6.65 -0.56
C LEU A 74 -0.53 5.85 -1.77
N GLU A 75 0.55 6.31 -2.40
CA GLU A 75 1.16 5.66 -3.57
C GLU A 75 2.40 4.87 -3.17
N TYR A 76 2.49 3.64 -3.67
CA TYR A 76 3.65 2.76 -3.52
C TYR A 76 4.05 2.22 -4.90
N ARG A 77 5.24 2.60 -5.36
CA ARG A 77 5.75 2.24 -6.69
C ARG A 77 6.70 1.06 -6.57
N PHE A 78 6.58 0.10 -7.47
CA PHE A 78 7.40 -1.11 -7.40
C PHE A 78 7.60 -1.79 -8.75
N THR A 79 8.54 -2.73 -8.78
CA THR A 79 8.70 -3.77 -9.80
C THR A 79 8.75 -5.13 -9.12
N VAL A 80 8.53 -6.20 -9.89
CA VAL A 80 8.74 -7.59 -9.43
C VAL A 80 9.83 -8.26 -10.27
N ASP A 81 10.46 -9.31 -9.73
CA ASP A 81 11.57 -10.03 -10.38
C ASP A 81 11.16 -11.33 -11.06
N LYS A 82 9.89 -11.74 -10.92
CA LYS A 82 9.34 -12.94 -11.57
C LYS A 82 8.00 -12.62 -12.20
N ASP A 83 7.80 -13.13 -13.41
CA ASP A 83 6.47 -13.20 -14.01
C ASP A 83 5.57 -14.13 -13.20
N GLY A 84 4.28 -13.81 -13.14
CA GLY A 84 3.27 -14.76 -12.68
C GLY A 84 2.33 -14.19 -11.64
N GLU A 85 1.79 -15.08 -10.82
CA GLU A 85 0.69 -14.78 -9.91
C GLU A 85 1.24 -14.25 -8.58
N TYR A 86 0.81 -13.04 -8.22
CA TYR A 86 1.12 -12.41 -6.95
C TYR A 86 -0.15 -12.17 -6.14
N ARG A 87 -0.06 -12.43 -4.84
CA ARG A 87 -1.09 -12.07 -3.87
C ARG A 87 -0.66 -10.82 -3.10
N LEU A 88 -1.53 -9.81 -3.06
CA LEU A 88 -1.40 -8.68 -2.15
C LEU A 88 -1.82 -9.10 -0.73
N LEU A 89 -1.01 -8.73 0.25
CA LEU A 89 -1.32 -8.80 1.67
C LEU A 89 -0.92 -7.47 2.30
N ILE A 90 -1.76 -6.91 3.16
CA ILE A 90 -1.42 -5.78 4.01
C ILE A 90 -1.48 -6.28 5.44
N ARG A 91 -0.40 -6.09 6.19
CA ARG A 91 -0.39 -6.38 7.62
C ARG A 91 -1.13 -5.25 8.31
N ALA A 92 -2.17 -5.62 9.03
CA ALA A 92 -3.16 -4.66 9.51
C ALA A 92 -3.70 -5.02 10.88
N HIS A 93 -4.05 -3.98 11.64
CA HIS A 93 -4.72 -4.09 12.91
C HIS A 93 -6.03 -3.28 12.85
N LYS A 94 -7.12 -3.84 13.38
CA LYS A 94 -8.42 -3.15 13.44
C LYS A 94 -8.68 -2.69 14.86
N ARG A 95 -8.37 -1.41 15.14
CA ARG A 95 -8.60 -0.83 16.46
C ARG A 95 -10.08 -0.56 16.66
N LEU A 96 -10.76 -1.51 17.30
CA LEU A 96 -12.21 -1.44 17.51
C LEU A 96 -12.60 -0.32 18.46
N ASP A 97 -11.89 -0.19 19.60
CA ASP A 97 -12.11 0.88 20.58
C ASP A 97 -13.61 1.14 20.84
N GLY A 98 -14.28 0.06 21.29
CA GLY A 98 -15.72 0.00 21.59
C GLY A 98 -16.62 -0.46 20.43
N GLU A 99 -16.12 -0.52 19.19
CA GLU A 99 -16.94 -0.88 18.02
C GLU A 99 -17.20 -2.39 17.87
N PRO A 100 -18.26 -2.76 17.12
CA PRO A 100 -18.48 -4.11 16.64
C PRO A 100 -17.29 -4.68 15.85
N GLY A 101 -17.06 -5.99 15.96
CA GLY A 101 -15.87 -6.66 15.40
C GLY A 101 -15.73 -6.65 13.87
N ASP A 102 -16.76 -6.22 13.14
CA ASP A 102 -16.78 -6.05 11.69
C ASP A 102 -16.42 -4.61 11.23
N ARG A 103 -16.08 -3.70 12.16
CA ARG A 103 -15.65 -2.32 11.91
C ARG A 103 -14.12 -2.17 11.90
N CYS A 104 -13.66 -0.99 11.46
CA CYS A 104 -12.25 -0.56 11.50
C CYS A 104 -11.28 -1.48 10.74
N ASN A 105 -11.77 -2.29 9.81
CA ASN A 105 -11.08 -3.48 9.31
C ASN A 105 -10.73 -3.44 7.82
N ASP A 106 -10.84 -2.27 7.18
CA ASP A 106 -10.63 -2.17 5.75
C ASP A 106 -10.14 -0.81 5.26
N CYS A 107 -9.52 -0.86 4.09
CA CYS A 107 -9.13 0.25 3.24
C CYS A 107 -9.68 0.03 1.82
N TYR A 108 -9.54 1.02 0.94
CA TYR A 108 -9.65 0.79 -0.49
C TYR A 108 -8.27 0.56 -1.09
N ILE A 109 -8.19 -0.34 -2.06
CA ILE A 109 -6.99 -0.52 -2.88
C ILE A 109 -7.33 -0.49 -4.36
N ARG A 110 -6.35 -0.07 -5.17
CA ARG A 110 -6.31 -0.32 -6.61
C ARG A 110 -4.88 -0.40 -7.10
N LEU A 111 -4.65 -1.18 -8.16
CA LEU A 111 -3.33 -1.30 -8.79
C LEU A 111 -3.32 -0.62 -10.16
N MET A 112 -2.29 0.16 -10.41
CA MET A 112 -2.00 0.75 -11.73
C MET A 112 -0.80 0.04 -12.37
N GLY A 113 -0.83 -0.11 -13.69
CA GLY A 113 0.21 -0.73 -14.51
C GLY A 113 -0.35 -1.78 -15.47
N ASP A 114 0.54 -2.44 -16.22
CA ASP A 114 0.21 -3.51 -17.16
C ASP A 114 0.20 -4.88 -16.46
N PHE A 115 -0.99 -5.33 -16.04
CA PHE A 115 -1.22 -6.62 -15.42
C PHE A 115 -2.57 -7.21 -15.83
N ASP A 116 -2.69 -8.54 -15.69
CA ASP A 116 -3.94 -9.27 -15.82
C ASP A 116 -4.44 -9.77 -14.44
N THR A 117 -5.67 -10.29 -14.39
CA THR A 117 -6.14 -11.01 -13.21
C THR A 117 -5.48 -12.39 -13.10
N ALA A 118 -5.10 -12.77 -11.89
CA ALA A 118 -4.64 -14.12 -11.56
C ALA A 118 -5.72 -14.95 -10.83
N GLY A 119 -6.93 -14.42 -10.69
CA GLY A 119 -8.02 -15.06 -9.97
C GLY A 119 -9.39 -14.75 -10.57
N LYS A 120 -10.44 -14.87 -9.73
CA LYS A 120 -11.82 -14.61 -10.14
C LYS A 120 -12.23 -13.14 -10.04
N ALA A 121 -11.37 -12.29 -9.46
CA ALA A 121 -11.61 -10.85 -9.40
C ALA A 121 -11.58 -10.28 -10.83
N PRO A 122 -12.63 -9.55 -11.27
CA PRO A 122 -12.61 -8.83 -12.53
C PRO A 122 -11.45 -7.81 -12.61
N LEU A 123 -10.88 -7.59 -13.80
CA LEU A 123 -9.74 -6.69 -13.96
C LEU A 123 -10.08 -5.23 -13.63
N ASP A 124 -11.29 -4.77 -13.98
CA ASP A 124 -11.81 -3.44 -13.66
C ASP A 124 -11.88 -3.23 -12.14
N MET A 125 -12.24 -4.26 -11.38
CA MET A 125 -12.24 -4.26 -9.92
C MET A 125 -10.82 -4.08 -9.37
N LEU A 126 -9.82 -4.77 -9.91
CA LEU A 126 -8.42 -4.64 -9.47
C LEU A 126 -7.82 -3.27 -9.80
N LYS A 127 -8.35 -2.57 -10.81
CA LYS A 127 -7.92 -1.24 -11.26
C LYS A 127 -8.70 -0.07 -10.64
N SER A 128 -9.76 -0.36 -9.89
CA SER A 128 -10.64 0.64 -9.26
C SER A 128 -10.62 0.51 -7.74
N ASP A 129 -10.89 1.60 -7.01
CA ASP A 129 -10.93 1.58 -5.55
C ASP A 129 -11.90 0.51 -5.04
N THR A 130 -11.33 -0.56 -4.51
CA THR A 130 -12.06 -1.75 -4.06
C THR A 130 -11.71 -2.03 -2.61
N LYS A 131 -12.75 -2.27 -1.79
CA LYS A 131 -12.57 -2.59 -0.38
C LYS A 131 -11.70 -3.82 -0.23
N LEU A 132 -10.62 -3.72 0.53
CA LEU A 132 -9.77 -4.82 0.98
C LEU A 132 -9.87 -4.91 2.50
N TYR A 133 -10.32 -6.05 3.02
CA TYR A 133 -10.58 -6.21 4.45
C TYR A 133 -9.78 -7.35 5.09
N GLY A 134 -9.62 -7.24 6.41
CA GLY A 134 -9.03 -8.25 7.28
C GLY A 134 -8.46 -7.62 8.55
N GLY A 135 -7.26 -8.05 8.95
CA GLY A 135 -6.63 -7.64 10.21
C GLY A 135 -7.22 -8.34 11.45
N ASP A 136 -6.61 -8.13 12.60
CA ASP A 136 -7.01 -8.69 13.88
C ASP A 136 -7.33 -7.57 14.87
N ALA A 137 -8.29 -7.78 15.78
CA ALA A 137 -8.67 -6.82 16.81
C ALA A 137 -7.80 -6.90 18.07
N LYS A 138 -7.02 -7.98 18.22
CA LYS A 138 -6.14 -8.25 19.35
C LYS A 138 -4.66 -7.97 19.04
N GLY A 139 -4.34 -7.57 17.81
CA GLY A 139 -2.99 -7.21 17.37
C GLY A 139 -2.85 -7.23 15.86
N TRP A 140 -1.62 -7.42 15.38
CA TRP A 140 -1.32 -7.48 13.95
C TRP A 140 -1.86 -8.75 13.30
N GLY A 141 -2.73 -8.56 12.31
CA GLY A 141 -3.23 -9.60 11.41
C GLY A 141 -2.90 -9.25 9.95
N TRP A 142 -3.63 -9.86 9.03
CA TRP A 142 -3.44 -9.64 7.59
C TRP A 142 -4.77 -9.40 6.89
N THR A 143 -4.77 -8.51 5.90
CA THR A 143 -5.86 -8.43 4.93
C THR A 143 -5.82 -9.66 4.02
N ALA A 144 -7.00 -10.08 3.54
CA ALA A 144 -7.09 -11.34 2.81
C ALA A 144 -8.07 -11.33 1.62
N GLN A 145 -9.02 -10.40 1.61
CA GLN A 145 -10.21 -10.48 0.75
C GLN A 145 -10.62 -9.09 0.27
N LEU A 146 -10.79 -8.98 -1.05
CA LEU A 146 -11.53 -7.90 -1.69
C LEU A 146 -13.03 -8.14 -1.48
N ASP A 147 -13.80 -7.05 -1.38
CA ASP A 147 -15.26 -7.09 -1.36
C ASP A 147 -15.83 -6.03 -2.30
N LYS A 148 -16.70 -6.46 -3.22
CA LYS A 148 -17.56 -5.57 -4.02
C LYS A 148 -18.96 -6.16 -4.05
N HIS A 149 -19.92 -5.42 -3.49
CA HIS A 149 -21.32 -5.86 -3.34
C HIS A 149 -21.44 -7.25 -2.69
N HIS A 150 -20.70 -7.48 -1.59
CA HIS A 150 -20.66 -8.72 -0.80
C HIS A 150 -20.02 -9.94 -1.48
N LYS A 151 -19.56 -9.79 -2.73
CA LYS A 151 -18.77 -10.81 -3.43
C LYS A 151 -17.31 -10.69 -3.04
N LYS A 152 -16.74 -11.81 -2.59
CA LYS A 152 -15.40 -11.88 -2.00
C LYS A 152 -14.41 -12.49 -2.97
N PHE A 153 -13.25 -11.87 -3.09
CA PHE A 153 -12.18 -12.34 -3.97
C PHE A 153 -10.81 -12.21 -3.30
N PRO A 154 -9.88 -13.16 -3.47
CA PRO A 154 -8.49 -12.92 -3.10
C PRO A 154 -7.88 -11.85 -4.03
N PRO A 155 -7.05 -10.92 -3.52
CA PRO A 155 -6.38 -9.90 -4.33
C PRO A 155 -5.18 -10.50 -5.09
N LEU A 156 -5.48 -11.16 -6.22
CA LEU A 156 -4.52 -11.86 -7.06
C LEU A 156 -4.28 -11.13 -8.37
N TYR A 157 -3.01 -10.91 -8.70
CA TYR A 157 -2.56 -10.18 -9.88
C TYR A 157 -1.60 -11.05 -10.68
N LYS A 158 -1.69 -11.02 -12.00
CA LYS A 158 -0.69 -11.60 -12.90
C LYS A 158 0.27 -10.49 -13.33
N LEU A 159 1.40 -10.40 -12.65
CA LEU A 159 2.42 -9.36 -12.83
C LEU A 159 3.53 -9.84 -13.77
N LYS A 160 4.21 -8.87 -14.39
CA LYS A 160 5.33 -9.05 -15.32
C LYS A 160 6.62 -8.55 -14.65
N ALA A 161 7.69 -9.31 -14.76
CA ALA A 161 8.99 -8.96 -14.23
C ALA A 161 9.51 -7.68 -14.88
N GLY A 162 10.10 -6.79 -14.09
CA GLY A 162 10.63 -5.50 -14.53
C GLY A 162 9.58 -4.43 -14.86
N GLU A 163 8.30 -4.79 -15.00
CA GLU A 163 7.21 -3.83 -15.22
C GLU A 163 7.00 -2.96 -13.98
N LYS A 164 6.70 -1.68 -14.20
CA LYS A 164 6.47 -0.71 -13.13
C LYS A 164 5.00 -0.65 -12.75
N TYR A 165 4.73 -0.85 -11.48
CA TYR A 165 3.40 -0.80 -10.90
C TYR A 165 3.30 0.30 -9.85
N THR A 166 2.07 0.79 -9.64
CA THR A 166 1.74 1.67 -8.52
C THR A 166 0.55 1.09 -7.77
N LEU A 167 0.76 0.62 -6.54
CA LEU A 167 -0.33 0.33 -5.62
C LEU A 167 -0.82 1.65 -5.02
N ILE A 168 -2.13 1.84 -5.04
CA ILE A 168 -2.81 2.92 -4.35
C ILE A 168 -3.58 2.32 -3.19
N ILE A 169 -3.36 2.85 -1.99
CA ILE A 169 -4.13 2.53 -0.78
C ILE A 169 -4.80 3.81 -0.32
N SER A 170 -6.12 3.80 -0.23
CA SER A 170 -6.92 4.94 0.25
C SER A 170 -7.65 4.54 1.53
N GLY A 171 -7.83 5.50 2.43
CA GLY A 171 -8.60 5.31 3.65
C GLY A 171 -10.05 4.92 3.35
N ARG A 172 -10.63 4.09 4.22
CA ARG A 172 -12.05 3.69 4.17
C ARG A 172 -12.67 3.68 5.55
N SER A 173 -12.26 2.74 6.40
CA SER A 173 -12.75 2.64 7.77
C SER A 173 -11.82 3.36 8.72
N GLN A 174 -12.37 4.23 9.56
CA GLN A 174 -11.62 4.89 10.63
C GLN A 174 -10.96 3.85 11.55
N ARG A 175 -9.77 4.18 12.08
CA ARG A 175 -8.93 3.34 12.95
C ARG A 175 -8.40 2.06 12.29
N PHE A 176 -8.45 1.97 10.96
CA PHE A 176 -7.70 0.93 10.24
C PHE A 176 -6.20 1.24 10.35
N ASN A 177 -5.44 0.29 10.89
CA ASN A 177 -3.99 0.42 11.07
C ASN A 177 -3.26 -0.47 10.07
N MET A 178 -2.15 0.00 9.50
CA MET A 178 -1.26 -0.79 8.64
C MET A 178 0.20 -0.41 8.82
N ASP A 179 1.09 -1.40 8.76
CA ASP A 179 2.54 -1.18 8.86
C ASP A 179 3.33 -1.80 7.71
N ARG A 180 2.79 -2.82 7.02
CA ARG A 180 3.53 -3.53 5.97
C ARG A 180 2.66 -3.98 4.81
N ILE A 181 3.18 -3.82 3.60
CA ILE A 181 2.55 -4.21 2.33
C ILE A 181 3.41 -5.29 1.69
N ILE A 182 2.77 -6.35 1.19
CA ILE A 182 3.44 -7.50 0.58
C ILE A 182 2.77 -7.86 -0.73
N PHE A 183 3.58 -8.01 -1.79
CA PHE A 183 3.22 -8.82 -2.94
C PHE A 183 4.07 -10.09 -2.91
N LYS A 184 3.43 -11.24 -2.76
CA LYS A 184 4.12 -12.54 -2.77
C LYS A 184 3.76 -13.31 -4.04
N HIS A 185 4.75 -13.78 -4.76
CA HIS A 185 4.59 -14.71 -5.87
C HIS A 185 4.04 -16.05 -5.35
N LYS A 186 3.30 -16.80 -6.16
CA LYS A 186 2.74 -18.10 -5.78
C LYS A 186 3.77 -19.12 -5.31
N SER A 187 5.02 -18.99 -5.74
CA SER A 187 6.13 -19.83 -5.29
C SER A 187 6.63 -19.52 -3.87
N VAL A 188 6.18 -18.41 -3.27
CA VAL A 188 6.59 -17.99 -1.91
C VAL A 188 5.53 -18.41 -0.89
N GLY A 189 5.93 -19.28 0.02
CA GLY A 189 5.10 -19.77 1.11
C GLY A 189 4.76 -18.66 2.12
N ASP A 190 3.58 -18.77 2.75
CA ASP A 190 3.06 -17.77 3.69
C ASP A 190 3.98 -17.56 4.90
N ALA A 191 4.62 -18.61 5.41
CA ALA A 191 5.54 -18.50 6.54
C ALA A 191 6.72 -17.56 6.24
N LYS A 192 7.31 -17.65 5.04
CA LYS A 192 8.38 -16.75 4.62
C LYS A 192 7.84 -15.35 4.38
N ALA A 193 6.74 -15.22 3.64
CA ALA A 193 6.20 -13.91 3.28
C ALA A 193 5.75 -13.10 4.50
N LYS A 194 5.10 -13.74 5.48
CA LYS A 194 4.52 -13.08 6.66
C LYS A 194 5.47 -12.96 7.84
N ASP A 195 6.71 -13.42 7.73
CA ASP A 195 7.70 -13.28 8.80
C ASP A 195 8.06 -11.79 9.00
N PRO A 196 7.78 -11.21 10.19
CA PRO A 196 8.08 -9.80 10.45
C PRO A 196 9.58 -9.48 10.32
N LYS A 197 10.46 -10.48 10.41
CA LYS A 197 11.92 -10.30 10.26
C LYS A 197 12.38 -10.16 8.82
N GLN A 198 11.54 -10.44 7.83
CA GLN A 198 11.89 -10.12 6.44
C GLN A 198 12.12 -8.60 6.33
N PRO A 199 13.25 -8.17 5.75
CA PRO A 199 13.52 -6.75 5.57
C PRO A 199 12.63 -6.19 4.46
N GLU A 200 12.45 -4.87 4.47
CA GLU A 200 11.89 -4.14 3.34
C GLU A 200 12.69 -4.43 2.05
N SER A 201 11.98 -4.48 0.92
CA SER A 201 12.61 -4.50 -0.40
C SER A 201 13.47 -3.26 -0.61
N LYS A 202 14.53 -3.41 -1.41
CA LYS A 202 15.42 -2.28 -1.69
C LYS A 202 14.73 -1.29 -2.63
N PRO A 203 14.85 0.03 -2.39
CA PRO A 203 14.51 1.00 -3.42
C PRO A 203 15.53 0.92 -4.56
N SER A 204 15.04 1.07 -5.79
CA SER A 204 15.86 1.09 -7.00
C SER A 204 16.93 2.18 -6.89
N ARG A 205 18.18 1.81 -7.15
CA ARG A 205 19.26 2.81 -7.23
C ARG A 205 19.04 3.64 -8.49
N LYS A 206 18.92 4.95 -8.33
CA LYS A 206 18.95 5.91 -9.46
C LYS A 206 20.36 5.98 -10.04
#